data_AF-A0A399WSZ5-F1
#
_entry.id   AF-A0A399WSZ5-F1
#
_cell.length_a   1.000
_cell.length_b   1.000
_cell.length_c   1.000
_cell.angle_alpha   90.00
_cell.angle_beta   90.00
_cell.angle_gamma   90.00
#
_symmetry.space_group_name_H-M   'P 1'
#
loop_
_entity.id
_entity.type
_entity.pdbx_description
1 polymer ?
#
loop_
_entity_poly.entity_id
_entity_poly.type
_entity_poly.pdbx_seq_one_letter_code
_entity_poly.pdbx_strand_id
1 'polypeptide(L)'
;MGKNKGLYSEEFSVGSRVRIDDKQALERFLRRWKYHHALQLEQLSYAGQTAVVKSVMFYHGGDELYELVNIPGIWHEECLSAQEETE
;
A
#
# COMPACT_ATOMS: atom_id res chain seq x y z
N MET A 1 -5.76 -4.77 8.35
CA MET A 1 -7.14 -5.31 8.48
C MET A 1 -7.98 -4.43 7.59
N GLY A 2 -8.44 -5.00 6.46
CA GLY A 2 -9.08 -4.31 5.33
C GLY A 2 -9.84 -3.06 5.72
N LYS A 3 -9.33 -1.89 5.30
CA LYS A 3 -9.81 -0.59 5.78
C LYS A 3 -11.31 -0.38 5.59
N ASN A 4 -11.89 -0.87 4.49
CA ASN A 4 -13.29 -0.66 4.11
C ASN A 4 -14.02 -1.94 3.65
N LYS A 5 -13.35 -2.89 2.98
CA LYS A 5 -14.01 -4.05 2.35
C LYS A 5 -14.02 -5.34 3.18
N GLY A 6 -13.31 -5.37 4.31
CA GLY A 6 -13.26 -6.53 5.21
C GLY A 6 -12.16 -7.54 4.84
N LEU A 7 -12.09 -8.65 5.59
CA LEU A 7 -11.02 -9.65 5.45
C LEU A 7 -11.06 -10.33 4.06
N TYR A 8 -9.91 -10.43 3.40
CA TYR A 8 -9.70 -11.11 2.11
C TYR A 8 -10.39 -10.45 0.90
N SER A 9 -10.67 -9.15 0.96
CA SER A 9 -11.13 -8.37 -0.19
C SER A 9 -10.18 -7.21 -0.41
N GLU A 10 -9.55 -7.13 -1.57
CA GLU A 10 -8.60 -6.05 -1.84
C GLU A 10 -9.29 -4.66 -1.95
N GLU A 11 -8.75 -3.68 -1.24
CA GLU A 11 -9.11 -2.27 -1.41
C GLU A 11 -8.83 -1.82 -2.85
N PHE A 12 -7.67 -2.19 -3.39
CA PHE A 12 -7.24 -1.83 -4.75
C PHE A 12 -7.06 -3.07 -5.62
N SER A 13 -7.81 -3.19 -6.71
CA SER A 13 -7.65 -4.32 -7.62
C SER A 13 -6.40 -4.18 -8.49
N VAL A 14 -5.92 -5.31 -9.03
CA VAL A 14 -4.84 -5.30 -10.02
C VAL A 14 -5.23 -4.42 -11.21
N GLY A 15 -4.33 -3.52 -11.60
CA GLY A 15 -4.58 -2.52 -12.64
C GLY A 15 -5.11 -1.18 -12.12
N SER A 16 -5.52 -1.08 -10.86
CA SER A 16 -5.91 0.20 -10.25
C SER A 16 -4.73 1.15 -10.14
N ARG A 17 -4.98 2.44 -10.36
CA ARG A 17 -4.03 3.52 -10.11
C ARG A 17 -4.14 3.94 -8.64
N VAL A 18 -3.01 3.90 -7.94
CA VAL A 18 -2.91 4.27 -6.53
C VAL A 18 -1.81 5.30 -6.34
N ARG A 19 -1.91 6.08 -5.28
CA ARG A 19 -0.84 6.96 -4.83
C ARG A 19 -0.19 6.37 -3.60
N ILE A 20 1.14 6.34 -3.58
CA ILE A 20 1.91 6.07 -2.38
C ILE A 20 1.78 7.29 -1.47
N ASP A 21 1.42 7.06 -0.22
CA ASP A 21 1.23 8.14 0.73
C ASP A 21 2.50 8.97 0.94
N ASP A 22 2.32 10.16 1.54
CA ASP A 22 3.43 11.06 1.79
C ASP A 22 4.44 10.47 2.79
N LYS A 23 5.63 11.07 2.80
CA LYS A 23 6.75 10.59 3.62
C LYS A 23 6.40 10.56 5.11
N GLN A 24 5.57 11.50 5.58
CA GLN A 24 5.18 11.59 6.97
C GLN A 24 4.25 10.43 7.36
N ALA A 25 3.32 10.06 6.48
CA ALA A 25 2.45 8.91 6.64
C ALA A 25 3.24 7.59 6.65
N LEU A 26 4.18 7.42 5.71
CA LEU A 26 5.03 6.24 5.66
C LEU A 26 5.94 6.13 6.90
N GLU A 27 6.49 7.25 7.40
CA GLU A 27 7.27 7.28 8.65
C GLU A 27 6.43 6.95 9.89
N ARG A 28 5.16 7.38 9.93
CA ARG A 28 4.22 6.97 10.98
C ARG A 28 3.93 5.47 10.91
N PHE A 29 3.75 4.93 9.70
CA PHE A 29 3.52 3.51 9.48
C PHE A 29 4.73 2.67 9.91
N LEU A 30 5.94 3.08 9.54
CA LEU A 30 7.21 2.47 9.98
C LEU A 30 7.32 2.34 11.50
N ARG A 31 6.86 3.34 12.26
CA ARG A 31 6.89 3.34 13.73
C ARG A 31 5.81 2.43 14.34
N ARG A 32 4.78 2.07 13.59
CA ARG A 32 3.64 1.27 14.04
C ARG A 32 3.94 -0.22 13.82
N TRP A 33 4.69 -0.81 14.75
CA TRP A 33 5.09 -2.24 14.77
C TRP A 33 3.92 -3.20 15.04
N LYS A 34 2.85 -3.15 14.24
CA LYS A 34 1.71 -4.06 14.35
C LYS A 34 1.48 -4.93 13.11
N TYR A 35 2.21 -4.69 12.02
CA TYR A 35 2.00 -5.35 10.74
C TYR A 35 3.14 -6.32 10.40
N HIS A 36 2.80 -7.45 9.80
CA HIS A 36 3.77 -8.33 9.17
C HIS A 36 4.28 -7.64 7.90
N HIS A 37 5.59 -7.61 7.66
CA HIS A 37 6.25 -6.85 6.59
C HIS A 37 6.30 -5.33 6.81
N ALA A 38 7.15 -4.88 7.73
CA ALA A 38 7.44 -3.45 7.88
C ALA A 38 8.01 -2.87 6.57
N LEU A 39 7.61 -1.63 6.25
CA LEU A 39 8.25 -0.82 5.21
C LEU A 39 9.76 -0.81 5.42
N GLN A 40 10.51 -0.80 4.32
CA GLN A 40 11.94 -0.55 4.33
C GLN A 40 12.22 0.95 4.17
N LEU A 41 13.35 1.44 4.68
CA LEU A 41 13.68 2.87 4.63
C LEU A 41 13.81 3.37 3.18
N GLU A 42 14.26 2.52 2.27
CA GLU A 42 14.38 2.81 0.84
C GLU A 42 13.01 3.09 0.20
N GLN A 43 11.94 2.49 0.72
CA GLN A 43 10.58 2.70 0.21
C GLN A 43 10.09 4.13 0.46
N LEU A 44 10.63 4.84 1.47
CA LEU A 44 10.31 6.26 1.73
C LEU A 44 10.67 7.18 0.55
N SER A 45 11.60 6.77 -0.31
CA SER A 45 11.98 7.54 -1.51
C SER A 45 10.89 7.59 -2.57
N TYR A 46 9.91 6.68 -2.50
CA TYR A 46 8.77 6.63 -3.41
C TYR A 46 7.52 7.34 -2.86
N ALA A 47 7.65 8.02 -1.72
CA ALA A 47 6.57 8.78 -1.11
C ALA A 47 5.93 9.78 -2.09
N GLY A 48 4.60 9.80 -2.12
CA GLY A 48 3.83 10.69 -2.98
C GLY A 48 3.77 10.31 -4.46
N GLN A 49 4.47 9.27 -4.90
CA GLN A 49 4.43 8.82 -6.30
C GLN A 49 3.14 8.08 -6.63
N THR A 50 2.70 8.19 -7.87
CA THR A 50 1.57 7.43 -8.41
C THR A 50 2.08 6.16 -9.08
N ALA A 51 1.44 5.04 -8.82
CA ALA A 51 1.77 3.76 -9.42
C ALA A 51 0.52 2.96 -9.78
N VAL A 52 0.71 1.85 -10.49
CA VAL A 52 -0.36 0.91 -10.82
C VAL A 52 -0.16 -0.35 -9.99
N VAL A 53 -1.24 -0.90 -9.43
CA VAL A 53 -1.22 -2.18 -8.72
C VAL A 53 -0.88 -3.30 -9.71
N LYS A 54 0.25 -3.97 -9.47
CA LYS A 54 0.75 -5.08 -10.27
C LYS A 54 0.17 -6.41 -9.81
N SER A 55 0.12 -6.63 -8.50
CA SER A 55 -0.45 -7.84 -7.89
C SER A 55 -0.91 -7.53 -6.47
N VAL A 56 -1.85 -8.34 -5.99
CA VAL A 56 -2.34 -8.29 -4.61
C VAL A 56 -2.14 -9.65 -3.96
N MET A 57 -1.68 -9.64 -2.72
CA MET A 57 -1.45 -10.82 -1.90
C MET A 57 -2.08 -10.59 -0.52
N PHE A 58 -2.55 -11.67 0.10
CA PHE A 58 -3.09 -11.63 1.45
C PHE A 58 -2.19 -12.43 2.37
N TYR A 59 -1.65 -11.79 3.39
CA TYR A 59 -0.88 -12.49 4.42
C TYR A 59 -1.82 -13.18 5.42
N HIS A 60 -1.42 -14.35 5.94
CA HIS A 60 -2.19 -15.08 6.95
C HIS A 60 -2.46 -14.20 8.18
N GLY A 61 -3.71 -13.76 8.33
CA GLY A 61 -4.10 -12.70 9.28
C GLY A 61 -4.95 -11.59 8.66
N GLY A 62 -5.04 -11.53 7.33
CA GLY A 62 -5.91 -10.61 6.60
C GLY A 62 -5.28 -9.26 6.29
N ASP A 63 -3.94 -9.17 6.29
CA ASP A 63 -3.23 -7.98 5.81
C ASP A 63 -3.12 -8.01 4.29
N GLU A 64 -3.47 -6.89 3.66
CA GLU A 64 -3.44 -6.70 2.21
C GLU A 64 -2.10 -6.14 1.77
N LEU A 65 -1.42 -6.91 0.93
CA LEU A 65 -0.07 -6.62 0.44
C LEU A 65 -0.09 -6.41 -1.06
N TYR A 66 0.56 -5.34 -1.51
CA TYR A 66 0.52 -4.87 -2.88
C TYR A 66 1.92 -4.83 -3.48
N GLU A 67 2.07 -5.33 -4.71
CA GLU A 67 3.19 -4.97 -5.57
C GLU A 67 2.75 -3.90 -6.55
N LEU A 68 3.67 -2.99 -6.88
CA LEU A 68 3.41 -1.86 -7.77
C LEU A 68 4.27 -1.96 -9.02
N VAL A 69 3.73 -1.51 -10.16
CA VAL A 69 4.47 -1.48 -11.43
C VAL A 69 5.59 -0.44 -11.32
N ASN A 70 6.82 -0.85 -11.63
CA ASN A 70 8.05 -0.03 -11.58
C ASN A 70 8.42 0.55 -10.21
N ILE A 71 7.77 0.12 -9.13
CA ILE A 71 8.12 0.50 -7.76
C ILE A 71 8.47 -0.76 -6.97
N PRO A 72 9.72 -0.92 -6.53
CA PRO A 72 10.13 -2.11 -5.79
C PRO A 72 9.51 -2.15 -4.39
N GLY A 73 9.41 -3.36 -3.84
CA GLY A 73 8.94 -3.61 -2.48
C GLY A 73 7.49 -4.06 -2.40
N ILE A 74 7.10 -4.41 -1.17
CA ILE A 74 5.73 -4.79 -0.82
C ILE A 74 5.12 -3.63 -0.04
N TRP A 75 3.90 -3.27 -0.39
CA TRP A 75 3.19 -2.13 0.15
C TRP A 75 1.94 -2.58 0.89
N HIS A 76 1.68 -1.99 2.05
CA HIS A 76 0.43 -2.22 2.77
C HIS A 76 -0.66 -1.30 2.21
N GLU A 77 -1.93 -1.72 2.31
CA GLU A 77 -3.10 -0.85 2.08
C GLU A 77 -3.01 0.48 2.85
N GLU A 78 -2.33 0.48 4.01
CA GLU A 78 -2.16 1.67 4.84
C GLU A 78 -1.23 2.72 4.23
N CYS A 79 -0.37 2.32 3.30
CA CYS A 79 0.61 3.18 2.63
C CYS A 79 0.12 3.69 1.27
N LEU A 80 -1.10 3.31 0.89
CA LEU A 80 -1.68 3.59 -0.42
C LEU A 80 -3.00 4.34 -0.25
N SER A 81 -3.22 5.30 -1.15
CA SER A 81 -4.47 6.04 -1.29
C SER A 81 -5.04 5.90 -2.70
N ALA A 82 -6.37 5.85 -2.78
CA ALA A 82 -7.05 5.93 -4.06
C ALA A 82 -6.68 7.26 -4.74
N GLN A 83 -6.30 7.21 -6.01
CA GLN A 83 -6.30 8.42 -6.83
C GLN A 83 -7.75 8.65 -7.24
N GLU A 84 -8.43 9.60 -6.60
CA GLU A 84 -9.68 10.11 -7.16
C GLU A 84 -9.34 10.74 -8.52
N GLU A 85 -9.93 10.20 -9.59
CA GLU A 85 -9.94 10.87 -10.89
C GLU A 85 -10.69 12.18 -10.68
N THR A 86 -9.95 13.28 -10.59
CA THR A 86 -10.54 14.61 -10.70
C THR A 86 -10.89 14.78 -12.19
N GLU A 87 -12.16 14.58 -12.53
CA GLU A 87 -12.75 14.98 -13.82
C GLU A 87 -12.63 16.49 -14.06
#